data_AF-A0A1F6T7H1-F1
#
_entry.id   AF-A0A1F6T7H1-F1
#
_cell.length_a   1.000
_cell.length_b   1.000
_cell.length_c   1.000
_cell.angle_alpha   90.00
_cell.angle_beta   90.00
_cell.angle_gamma   90.00
#
_symmetry.space_group_name_H-M   'P 1'
#
loop_
_entity.id
_entity.type
_entity.pdbx_description
1 polymer ?
#
loop_
_entity_poly.entity_id
_entity_poly.type
_entity_poly.pdbx_seq_one_letter_code
_entity_poly.pdbx_strand_id
1 'polypeptide(L)'
;MYSLERAVEQVSRWPSGKDKERARLAELADELIARCKEAKKVWEGYLASPGAPGTPSALMSWIGSARTKQLHEINLAARDVLLRLTAAAGPGAGRIADLDEDVIEMAYRLLQPDETGTDAARRAIARLDEQAGYLGSLRLRLLTAKSKPVSAAKPAAGKKKPVAKKAAAAKAKKPAKKPAKKPK
;
A
#
# COMPACT_ATOMS: atom_id res chain seq x y z
N MET A 1 0.63 -7.44 7.44
CA MET A 1 -0.23 -6.59 6.59
C MET A 1 -0.37 -5.13 7.05
N TYR A 2 0.22 -4.72 8.18
CA TYR A 2 0.09 -3.35 8.70
C TYR A 2 0.60 -2.26 7.74
N SER A 3 1.55 -2.60 6.86
CA SER A 3 2.10 -1.73 5.82
C SER A 3 1.04 -1.33 4.76
N LEU A 4 0.19 -2.27 4.35
CA LEU A 4 -0.91 -2.04 3.39
C LEU A 4 -2.02 -1.17 4.00
N GLU A 5 -2.42 -1.45 5.24
CA GLU A 5 -3.41 -0.65 5.98
C GLU A 5 -2.99 0.83 6.04
N ARG A 6 -1.73 1.08 6.42
CA ARG A 6 -1.12 2.40 6.48
C ARG A 6 -1.05 3.07 5.10
N ALA A 7 -0.71 2.32 4.06
CA ALA A 7 -0.68 2.82 2.68
C ALA A 7 -2.06 3.31 2.24
N VAL A 8 -3.11 2.52 2.47
CA VAL A 8 -4.50 2.89 2.16
C VAL A 8 -4.95 4.09 3.00
N GLU A 9 -4.59 4.14 4.28
CA GLU A 9 -4.88 5.29 5.13
C GLU A 9 -4.21 6.57 4.60
N GLN A 10 -2.95 6.49 4.19
CA GLN A 10 -2.23 7.63 3.61
C GLN A 10 -2.88 8.11 2.31
N VAL A 11 -3.27 7.17 1.45
CA VAL A 11 -3.98 7.46 0.19
C VAL A 11 -5.33 8.12 0.47
N SER A 12 -6.05 7.73 1.53
CA SER A 12 -7.33 8.37 1.88
C SER A 12 -7.22 9.88 2.13
N ARG A 13 -6.02 10.37 2.48
CA ARG A 13 -5.72 11.79 2.73
C ARG A 13 -5.29 12.56 1.48
N TRP A 14 -5.14 11.90 0.33
CA TRP A 14 -4.77 12.55 -0.92
C TRP A 14 -5.85 13.55 -1.39
N PRO A 15 -5.45 14.65 -2.06
CA PRO A 15 -6.38 15.66 -2.56
C PRO A 15 -7.32 15.11 -3.64
N SER A 16 -8.44 15.80 -3.83
CA SER A 16 -9.35 15.58 -4.97
C SER A 16 -8.58 15.81 -6.27
N GLY A 17 -8.63 14.86 -7.20
CA GLY A 17 -7.83 14.89 -8.44
C GLY A 17 -6.74 13.83 -8.53
N LYS A 18 -6.57 13.00 -7.49
CA LYS A 18 -5.68 11.82 -7.48
C LYS A 18 -6.40 10.51 -7.83
N ASP A 19 -7.55 10.59 -8.49
CA ASP A 19 -8.42 9.43 -8.72
C ASP A 19 -7.77 8.40 -9.66
N LYS A 20 -6.96 8.85 -10.62
CA LYS A 20 -6.18 7.95 -11.48
C LYS A 20 -5.13 7.19 -10.69
N GLU A 21 -4.43 7.84 -9.78
CA GLU A 21 -3.44 7.18 -8.92
C GLU A 21 -4.10 6.23 -7.92
N ARG A 22 -5.28 6.60 -7.38
CA ARG A 22 -6.10 5.68 -6.55
C ARG A 22 -6.53 4.45 -7.34
N ALA A 23 -6.98 4.62 -8.58
CA ALA A 23 -7.35 3.51 -9.47
C ALA A 23 -6.15 2.60 -9.74
N ARG A 24 -4.97 3.17 -10.03
CA ARG A 24 -3.74 2.39 -10.21
C ARG A 24 -3.35 1.60 -8.96
N LEU A 25 -3.52 2.16 -7.77
CA LEU A 25 -3.29 1.43 -6.52
C LEU A 25 -4.31 0.30 -6.32
N ALA A 26 -5.56 0.50 -6.76
CA ALA A 26 -6.58 -0.55 -6.74
C ALA A 26 -6.26 -1.68 -7.74
N GLU A 27 -5.67 -1.38 -8.91
CA GLU A 27 -5.16 -2.37 -9.85
C GLU A 27 -4.02 -3.21 -9.25
N LEU A 28 -3.10 -2.58 -8.52
CA LEU A 28 -2.06 -3.32 -7.79
C LEU A 28 -2.64 -4.20 -6.67
N ALA A 29 -3.70 -3.76 -6.00
CA ALA A 29 -4.44 -4.60 -5.07
C ALA A 29 -5.12 -5.79 -5.77
N ASP A 30 -5.67 -5.59 -6.98
CA ASP A 30 -6.21 -6.67 -7.82
C ASP A 30 -5.11 -7.68 -8.22
N GLU A 31 -3.92 -7.20 -8.58
CA GLU A 31 -2.76 -8.06 -8.84
C GLU A 31 -2.40 -8.92 -7.60
N LEU A 32 -2.38 -8.34 -6.39
CA LEU A 32 -2.14 -9.10 -5.16
C LEU A 32 -3.23 -10.16 -4.91
N ILE A 33 -4.51 -9.80 -5.10
CA ILE A 33 -5.62 -10.74 -4.99
C ILE A 33 -5.45 -11.90 -5.99
N ALA A 34 -5.01 -11.61 -7.21
CA ALA A 34 -4.74 -12.63 -8.21
C ALA A 34 -3.62 -13.58 -7.76
N ARG A 35 -2.56 -13.09 -7.09
CA ARG A 35 -1.50 -13.94 -6.52
C ARG A 35 -2.00 -14.82 -5.38
N CYS A 36 -2.86 -14.32 -4.50
CA CYS A 36 -3.50 -15.16 -3.48
C CYS A 36 -4.32 -16.29 -4.11
N LYS A 37 -5.08 -15.99 -5.19
CA LYS A 37 -5.85 -17.00 -5.94
C LYS A 37 -4.96 -18.00 -6.67
N GLU A 38 -3.82 -17.56 -7.18
CA GLU A 38 -2.83 -18.43 -7.82
C GLU A 38 -2.22 -19.41 -6.81
N ALA A 39 -1.80 -18.92 -5.64
CA ALA A 39 -1.33 -19.76 -4.54
C ALA A 39 -2.40 -20.74 -4.07
N LYS A 40 -3.66 -20.30 -3.99
CA LYS A 40 -4.79 -21.14 -3.62
C LYS A 40 -4.92 -22.34 -4.55
N LYS A 41 -4.81 -22.13 -5.86
CA LYS A 41 -4.86 -23.22 -6.86
C LYS A 41 -3.76 -24.26 -6.65
N VAL A 42 -2.58 -23.86 -6.19
CA VAL A 42 -1.50 -24.81 -5.86
C VAL A 42 -1.91 -25.71 -4.69
N TRP A 43 -2.49 -25.13 -3.65
CA TRP A 43 -3.01 -25.86 -2.49
C TRP A 43 -4.22 -26.74 -2.83
N GLU A 44 -5.15 -26.26 -3.64
CA GLU A 44 -6.28 -27.04 -4.17
C GLU A 44 -5.79 -28.22 -5.02
N GLY A 45 -4.78 -28.00 -5.88
CA GLY A 45 -4.15 -29.04 -6.67
C GLY A 45 -3.39 -30.08 -5.82
N TYR A 46 -2.87 -29.67 -4.66
CA TYR A 46 -2.36 -30.61 -3.66
C TYR A 46 -3.51 -31.41 -3.02
N LEU A 47 -4.60 -30.78 -2.58
CA LEU A 47 -5.74 -31.50 -1.99
C LEU A 47 -6.39 -32.49 -2.97
N ALA A 48 -6.44 -32.16 -4.26
CA ALA A 48 -6.93 -33.05 -5.29
C ALA A 48 -6.01 -34.26 -5.54
N SER A 49 -4.70 -34.10 -5.30
CA SER A 49 -3.71 -35.17 -5.48
C SER A 49 -2.53 -34.99 -4.50
N PRO A 50 -2.70 -35.39 -3.23
CA PRO A 50 -1.75 -35.06 -2.16
C PRO A 50 -0.44 -35.86 -2.21
N GLY A 51 -0.33 -36.83 -3.13
CA GLY A 51 0.84 -37.71 -3.20
C GLY A 51 0.96 -38.62 -1.97
N ALA A 52 2.12 -39.25 -1.81
CA ALA A 52 2.44 -40.03 -0.62
C ALA A 52 2.70 -39.09 0.57
N PRO A 53 2.33 -39.47 1.81
CA PRO A 53 2.66 -38.69 2.99
C PRO A 53 4.17 -38.50 3.13
N GLY A 54 4.57 -37.26 3.41
CA GLY A 54 5.97 -36.89 3.65
C GLY A 54 6.42 -37.19 5.08
N THR A 55 7.65 -36.81 5.42
CA THR A 55 8.10 -36.87 6.82
C THR A 55 7.23 -35.94 7.69
N PRO A 56 6.87 -36.35 8.92
CA PRO A 56 5.99 -35.56 9.80
C PRO A 56 6.52 -34.17 10.15
N SER A 57 7.79 -33.89 9.88
CA SER A 57 8.45 -32.67 10.31
C SER A 57 8.24 -31.49 9.36
N ALA A 58 8.22 -31.67 8.03
CA ALA A 58 8.25 -30.54 7.10
C ALA A 58 7.13 -30.58 6.06
N LEU A 59 6.32 -29.51 5.99
CA LEU A 59 5.22 -29.41 5.04
C LEU A 59 5.70 -29.55 3.59
N MET A 60 6.86 -28.98 3.25
CA MET A 60 7.51 -29.14 1.94
C MET A 60 7.70 -30.61 1.51
N SER A 61 7.98 -31.51 2.46
CA SER A 61 8.12 -32.95 2.18
C SER A 61 6.80 -33.62 1.81
N TRP A 62 5.67 -33.04 2.21
CA TRP A 62 4.34 -33.51 1.85
C TRP A 62 3.89 -32.97 0.51
N ILE A 63 4.02 -31.66 0.29
CA ILE A 63 3.45 -31.03 -0.92
C ILE A 63 4.29 -31.29 -2.17
N GLY A 64 5.58 -31.59 -1.97
CA GLY A 64 6.56 -31.83 -3.02
C GLY A 64 7.27 -30.55 -3.47
N SER A 65 8.53 -30.72 -3.89
CA SER A 65 9.43 -29.61 -4.27
C SER A 65 8.88 -28.73 -5.39
N ALA A 66 8.20 -29.31 -6.38
CA ALA A 66 7.62 -28.57 -7.50
C ALA A 66 6.57 -27.55 -7.04
N ARG A 67 5.62 -27.97 -6.20
CA ARG A 67 4.57 -27.09 -5.67
C ARG A 67 5.15 -26.06 -4.71
N THR A 68 6.13 -26.45 -3.88
CA THR A 68 6.80 -25.50 -2.99
C THR A 68 7.54 -24.43 -3.76
N LYS A 69 8.24 -24.79 -4.85
CA LYS A 69 8.89 -23.83 -5.74
C LYS A 69 7.86 -22.88 -6.37
N GLN A 70 6.73 -23.42 -6.84
CA GLN A 70 5.66 -22.61 -7.42
C GLN A 70 5.10 -21.60 -6.41
N LEU A 71 4.83 -22.02 -5.16
CA LEU A 71 4.43 -21.10 -4.10
C LEU A 71 5.50 -20.01 -3.88
N HIS A 72 6.78 -20.38 -3.83
CA HIS A 72 7.85 -19.41 -3.65
C HIS A 72 7.89 -18.35 -4.75
N GLU A 73 7.77 -18.77 -6.02
CA GLU A 73 7.71 -17.85 -7.17
C GLU A 73 6.50 -16.91 -7.10
N ILE A 74 5.33 -17.44 -6.71
CA ILE A 74 4.13 -16.62 -6.48
C ILE A 74 4.35 -15.62 -5.35
N ASN A 75 5.01 -16.01 -4.26
CA ASN A 75 5.33 -15.12 -3.15
C ASN A 75 6.27 -13.98 -3.57
N LEU A 76 7.32 -14.29 -4.34
CA LEU A 76 8.23 -13.27 -4.87
C LEU A 76 7.49 -12.28 -5.76
N ALA A 77 6.61 -12.76 -6.64
CA ALA A 77 5.78 -11.89 -7.47
C ALA A 77 4.82 -11.04 -6.63
N ALA A 78 4.20 -11.61 -5.58
CA ALA A 78 3.31 -10.87 -4.69
C ALA A 78 4.07 -9.80 -3.89
N ARG A 79 5.29 -10.09 -3.42
CA ARG A 79 6.15 -9.13 -2.73
C ARG A 79 6.55 -7.96 -3.62
N ASP A 80 6.86 -8.21 -4.89
CA ASP A 80 7.12 -7.13 -5.87
C ASP A 80 5.89 -6.21 -6.03
N VAL A 81 4.69 -6.78 -6.17
CA VAL A 81 3.45 -5.98 -6.26
C VAL A 81 3.22 -5.16 -4.99
N LEU A 82 3.44 -5.76 -3.81
CA LEU A 82 3.32 -5.08 -2.53
C LEU A 82 4.29 -3.89 -2.42
N LEU A 83 5.53 -4.06 -2.87
CA LEU A 83 6.52 -2.99 -2.93
C LEU A 83 6.09 -1.87 -3.87
N ARG A 84 5.60 -2.21 -5.06
CA ARG A 84 5.06 -1.22 -6.01
C ARG A 84 3.89 -0.44 -5.42
N LEU A 85 2.97 -1.13 -4.72
CA LEU A 85 1.81 -0.51 -4.09
C LEU A 85 2.23 0.45 -2.97
N THR A 86 3.08 0.00 -2.05
CA THR A 86 3.55 0.82 -0.93
C THR A 86 4.39 2.01 -1.40
N ALA A 87 5.25 1.83 -2.41
CA ALA A 87 5.99 2.92 -3.03
C ALA A 87 5.06 3.96 -3.69
N ALA A 88 4.05 3.51 -4.43
CA ALA A 88 3.08 4.39 -5.09
C ALA A 88 2.17 5.13 -4.10
N ALA A 89 1.89 4.57 -2.93
CA ALA A 89 1.16 5.24 -1.84
C ALA A 89 1.96 6.36 -1.16
N GLY A 90 3.28 6.40 -1.38
CA GLY A 90 4.18 7.49 -1.00
C GLY A 90 5.27 7.08 0.01
N PRO A 91 6.22 7.99 0.31
CA PRO A 91 7.43 7.66 1.07
C PRO A 91 7.18 7.16 2.50
N GLY A 92 6.03 7.53 3.09
CA GLY A 92 5.64 7.09 4.43
C GLY A 92 5.18 5.63 4.47
N ALA A 93 4.57 5.14 3.38
CA ALA A 93 4.14 3.75 3.25
C ALA A 93 5.30 2.86 2.77
N GLY A 94 6.11 3.32 1.82
CA GLY A 94 7.25 2.55 1.28
C GLY A 94 8.35 2.26 2.29
N ARG A 95 8.60 3.13 3.29
CA ARG A 95 9.59 2.89 4.35
C ARG A 95 9.18 1.82 5.36
N ILE A 96 7.89 1.44 5.39
CA ILE A 96 7.30 0.54 6.38
C ILE A 96 6.82 -0.75 5.71
N ALA A 97 7.11 -0.94 4.41
CA ALA A 97 6.86 -2.22 3.76
C ALA A 97 7.74 -3.27 4.44
N ASP A 98 7.14 -4.03 5.36
CA ASP A 98 7.80 -5.15 6.00
C ASP A 98 8.08 -6.20 4.95
N LEU A 99 9.35 -6.35 4.62
CA LEU A 99 9.82 -7.28 3.60
C LEU A 99 9.88 -8.71 4.15
N ASP A 100 9.80 -8.91 5.45
CA ASP A 100 9.97 -10.22 6.09
C ASP A 100 8.64 -11.00 6.18
N GLU A 101 7.51 -10.36 5.85
CA GLU A 101 6.20 -11.00 5.85
C GLU A 101 5.92 -11.66 4.49
N ASP A 102 5.73 -12.98 4.49
CA ASP A 102 5.24 -13.71 3.32
C ASP A 102 3.82 -13.24 2.98
N VAL A 103 3.61 -12.89 1.71
CA VAL A 103 2.32 -12.39 1.22
C VAL A 103 1.38 -13.55 0.90
N ILE A 104 1.91 -14.75 0.71
CA ILE A 104 1.13 -15.97 0.55
C ILE A 104 1.53 -17.01 1.60
N GLU A 105 0.66 -17.97 1.84
CA GLU A 105 0.97 -19.10 2.71
C GLU A 105 2.00 -20.04 2.06
N MET A 106 3.22 -19.98 2.58
CA MET A 106 4.37 -20.77 2.15
C MET A 106 4.40 -22.18 2.76
N ALA A 107 5.06 -23.12 2.09
CA ALA A 107 5.22 -24.51 2.54
C ALA A 107 6.46 -24.76 3.41
N TYR A 108 7.15 -23.71 3.87
CA TYR A 108 8.43 -23.82 4.60
C TYR A 108 8.29 -24.00 6.12
N ARG A 109 7.07 -24.05 6.64
CA ARG A 109 6.84 -24.31 8.06
C ARG A 109 6.85 -25.81 8.39
N LEU A 110 7.10 -26.11 9.66
CA LEU A 110 6.87 -27.43 10.21
C LEU A 110 5.36 -27.68 10.33
N LEU A 111 4.97 -28.95 10.22
CA LEU A 111 3.64 -29.37 10.61
C LEU A 111 3.52 -29.29 12.13
N GLN A 112 2.34 -28.91 12.62
CA GLN A 112 2.04 -29.03 14.05
C GLN A 112 1.94 -30.51 14.44
N PRO A 113 2.12 -30.86 15.72
CA PRO A 113 1.80 -32.20 16.20
C PRO A 113 0.39 -32.59 15.73
N ASP A 114 0.27 -33.80 15.16
CA ASP A 114 -0.97 -34.37 14.63
C ASP A 114 -1.59 -33.64 13.42
N GLU A 115 -0.92 -32.63 12.84
CA GLU A 115 -1.35 -31.98 11.60
C GLU A 115 -0.89 -32.78 10.39
N THR A 116 -1.83 -33.14 9.49
CA THR A 116 -1.48 -33.73 8.20
C THR A 116 -1.16 -32.66 7.17
N GLY A 117 -0.47 -33.03 6.07
CA GLY A 117 -0.31 -32.12 4.93
C GLY A 117 -1.65 -31.63 4.36
N THR A 118 -2.70 -32.46 4.40
CA THR A 118 -4.05 -32.06 3.97
C THR A 118 -4.71 -31.05 4.90
N ASP A 119 -4.51 -31.15 6.22
CA ASP A 119 -5.01 -30.16 7.18
C ASP A 119 -4.30 -28.81 6.99
N ALA A 120 -2.98 -28.87 6.82
CA ALA A 120 -2.16 -27.69 6.52
C ALA A 120 -2.62 -26.99 5.23
N ALA A 121 -2.93 -27.76 4.17
CA ALA A 121 -3.43 -27.22 2.92
C ALA A 121 -4.82 -26.57 3.05
N ARG A 122 -5.76 -27.19 3.77
CA ARG A 122 -7.08 -26.59 4.05
C ARG A 122 -6.94 -25.27 4.81
N ARG A 123 -6.04 -25.23 5.80
CA ARG A 123 -5.73 -24.01 6.56
C ARG A 123 -5.11 -22.93 5.66
N ALA A 124 -4.18 -23.29 4.80
CA ALA A 124 -3.57 -22.36 3.85
C ALA A 124 -4.61 -21.76 2.89
N ILE A 125 -5.52 -22.59 2.37
CA ILE A 125 -6.63 -22.15 1.51
C ILE A 125 -7.52 -21.13 2.25
N ALA A 126 -7.94 -21.44 3.48
CA ALA A 126 -8.78 -20.54 4.28
C ALA A 126 -8.11 -19.19 4.51
N ARG A 127 -6.83 -19.18 4.87
CA ARG A 127 -6.06 -17.94 5.05
C ARG A 127 -5.90 -17.14 3.76
N LEU A 128 -5.67 -17.82 2.63
CA LEU A 128 -5.58 -17.15 1.32
C LEU A 128 -6.92 -16.51 0.91
N ASP A 129 -8.05 -17.15 1.23
CA ASP A 129 -9.38 -16.57 1.01
C ASP A 129 -9.64 -15.37 1.93
N GLU A 130 -9.31 -15.47 3.21
CA GLU A 130 -9.39 -14.35 4.16
C GLU A 130 -8.54 -13.16 3.69
N GLN A 131 -7.32 -13.43 3.24
CA GLN A 131 -6.39 -12.41 2.77
C GLN A 131 -6.86 -11.78 1.45
N ALA A 132 -7.36 -12.57 0.50
CA ALA A 132 -7.98 -12.05 -0.71
C ALA A 132 -9.21 -11.17 -0.41
N GLY A 133 -10.03 -11.57 0.56
CA GLY A 133 -11.17 -10.79 1.05
C GLY A 133 -10.75 -9.46 1.67
N TYR A 134 -9.74 -9.49 2.54
CA TYR A 134 -9.16 -8.28 3.14
C TYR A 134 -8.60 -7.33 2.08
N LEU A 135 -7.81 -7.83 1.12
CA LEU A 135 -7.29 -7.05 0.00
C LEU A 135 -8.43 -6.46 -0.86
N GLY A 136 -9.51 -7.22 -1.08
CA GLY A 136 -10.72 -6.72 -1.75
C GLY A 136 -11.37 -5.55 -1.02
N SER A 137 -11.39 -5.59 0.32
CA SER A 137 -11.87 -4.46 1.14
C SER A 137 -10.97 -3.22 1.01
N LEU A 138 -9.65 -3.42 0.99
CA LEU A 138 -8.67 -2.34 0.80
C LEU A 138 -8.79 -1.70 -0.59
N ARG A 139 -8.94 -2.53 -1.62
CA ARG A 139 -9.22 -2.09 -2.99
C ARG A 139 -10.47 -1.20 -3.05
N LEU A 140 -11.57 -1.64 -2.43
CA LEU A 140 -12.79 -0.84 -2.40
C LEU A 140 -12.57 0.49 -1.67
N ARG A 141 -11.83 0.50 -0.55
CA ARG A 141 -11.46 1.73 0.16
C ARG A 141 -10.61 2.67 -0.71
N LEU A 142 -9.69 2.16 -1.51
CA LEU A 142 -8.89 2.97 -2.44
C LEU A 142 -9.77 3.67 -3.49
N LEU A 143 -10.74 2.95 -4.05
CA LEU A 143 -11.67 3.48 -5.06
C LEU A 143 -12.71 4.45 -4.49
N THR A 144 -13.14 4.22 -3.25
CA THR A 144 -14.23 5.00 -2.61
C THR A 144 -13.72 6.09 -1.69
N ALA A 145 -12.41 6.21 -1.48
CA ALA A 145 -11.80 7.22 -0.63
C ALA A 145 -12.09 8.62 -1.17
N LYS A 146 -13.14 9.24 -0.63
CA LYS A 146 -13.42 10.66 -0.81
C LYS A 146 -12.32 11.44 -0.12
N SER A 147 -11.68 12.35 -0.84
CA SER A 147 -10.72 13.30 -0.29
C SER A 147 -11.36 14.03 0.89
N LYS A 148 -10.86 13.79 2.10
CA LYS A 148 -11.18 14.68 3.22
C LYS A 148 -10.62 16.07 2.85
N PRO A 149 -11.41 17.15 2.95
CA PRO A 149 -10.85 18.48 2.77
C PRO A 149 -9.70 18.60 3.75
N VAL A 150 -8.51 18.93 3.24
CA VAL A 150 -7.37 19.31 4.08
C VAL A 150 -7.88 20.51 4.86
N SER A 151 -8.25 20.30 6.13
CA SER A 151 -8.49 21.40 7.04
C SER A 151 -7.18 22.16 7.05
N ALA A 152 -7.17 23.33 6.40
CA ALA A 152 -6.07 24.26 6.48
C ALA A 152 -5.72 24.38 7.96
N ALA A 153 -4.49 24.00 8.32
CA ALA A 153 -4.00 24.10 9.67
C ALA A 153 -4.37 25.50 10.19
N LYS A 154 -5.26 25.52 11.19
CA LYS A 154 -5.73 26.72 11.86
C LYS A 154 -4.48 27.53 12.24
N PRO A 155 -4.26 28.75 11.72
CA PRO A 155 -3.09 29.52 12.12
C PRO A 155 -3.18 29.74 13.63
N ALA A 156 -2.12 29.35 14.33
CA ALA A 156 -1.99 29.53 15.76
C ALA A 156 -2.29 31.00 16.10
N ALA A 157 -3.19 31.19 17.07
CA ALA A 157 -3.69 32.48 17.49
C ALA A 157 -2.57 33.39 18.03
N GLY A 158 -2.00 34.23 17.16
CA GLY A 158 -1.21 35.39 17.54
C GLY A 158 -2.09 36.63 17.59
N LYS A 159 -2.53 37.02 18.79
CA LYS A 159 -3.21 38.31 19.04
C LYS A 159 -2.30 39.47 18.60
N LYS A 160 -2.70 40.26 17.60
CA LYS A 160 -2.34 41.68 17.49
C LYS A 160 -3.59 42.51 17.18
N LYS A 161 -3.83 43.50 18.04
CA LYS A 161 -4.98 44.44 18.06
C LYS A 161 -5.10 45.25 16.76
N PRO A 162 -6.31 45.73 16.41
CA PRO A 162 -6.52 46.59 15.25
C PRO A 162 -6.24 48.06 15.59
N VAL A 163 -5.57 48.79 14.69
CA VAL A 163 -5.57 50.27 14.70
C VAL A 163 -6.22 50.74 13.40
N ALA A 164 -7.20 51.62 13.57
CA ALA A 164 -8.13 52.09 12.56
C ALA A 164 -7.50 53.08 11.55
N LYS A 165 -8.11 53.10 10.36
CA LYS A 165 -7.88 54.00 9.21
C LYS A 165 -7.95 55.49 9.57
N LYS A 166 -7.17 56.31 8.86
CA LYS A 166 -7.65 57.59 8.32
C LYS A 166 -7.04 57.85 6.94
N ALA A 167 -7.88 58.17 5.96
CA ALA A 167 -7.54 58.45 4.58
C ALA A 167 -7.68 59.95 4.28
N ALA A 168 -6.81 60.48 3.41
CA ALA A 168 -6.97 61.65 2.51
C ALA A 168 -5.58 62.02 1.97
N ALA A 169 -5.34 62.66 0.82
CA ALA A 169 -5.94 62.78 -0.50
C ALA A 169 -4.92 63.62 -1.32
N ALA A 170 -5.01 63.54 -2.65
CA ALA A 170 -4.58 64.55 -3.65
C ALA A 170 -3.10 64.68 -4.10
N LYS A 171 -2.86 64.23 -5.34
CA LYS A 171 -2.34 64.97 -6.52
C LYS A 171 -1.05 65.82 -6.39
N ALA A 172 -0.04 65.47 -7.21
CA ALA A 172 0.39 66.20 -8.42
C ALA A 172 1.92 66.38 -8.63
N LYS A 173 2.33 66.11 -9.89
CA LYS A 173 3.38 66.75 -10.71
C LYS A 173 4.87 66.46 -10.43
N LYS A 174 5.46 65.69 -11.37
CA LYS A 174 6.84 65.88 -11.87
C LYS A 174 7.03 67.31 -12.42
N PRO A 175 8.25 67.85 -12.38
CA PRO A 175 9.00 67.93 -13.64
C PRO A 175 10.49 67.55 -13.51
N ALA A 176 11.07 67.16 -14.64
CA ALA A 176 12.46 66.79 -14.85
C ALA A 176 13.36 68.01 -15.15
N LYS A 177 14.66 67.91 -14.81
CA LYS A 177 15.88 68.51 -15.43
C LYS A 177 16.99 68.54 -14.36
N LYS A 178 18.29 68.32 -14.58
CA LYS A 178 19.18 67.94 -15.70
C LYS A 178 20.58 67.63 -15.06
N PRO A 179 21.71 67.41 -15.77
CA PRO A 179 22.60 66.27 -15.52
C PRO A 179 24.06 66.65 -15.12
N ALA A 180 24.94 65.64 -15.12
CA ALA A 180 26.42 65.68 -15.12
C ALA A 180 27.08 65.87 -13.73
N LYS A 181 28.17 65.18 -13.36
CA LYS A 181 29.36 64.76 -14.11
C LYS A 181 30.01 63.49 -13.52
N LYS A 182 30.50 62.60 -14.37
CA LYS A 182 31.82 61.93 -14.23
C LYS A 182 32.82 62.73 -15.11
N PRO A 183 34.14 62.51 -15.10
CA PRO A 183 35.04 61.77 -14.19
C PRO A 183 36.28 62.61 -13.77
N LYS A 184 37.14 62.05 -12.91
CA LYS A 184 38.56 61.82 -13.22
C LYS A 184 39.07 60.69 -12.34
#